data_AF-A0A3S4EVB8-F1
#
_entry.id   AF-A0A3S4EVB8-F1
#
_cell.length_a   1.000
_cell.length_b   1.000
_cell.length_c   1.000
_cell.angle_alpha   90.00
_cell.angle_beta   90.00
_cell.angle_gamma   90.00
#
_symmetry.space_group_name_H-M   'P 1'
#
loop_
_entity.id
_entity.type
_entity.pdbx_description
1 polymer ?
#
loop_
_entity_poly.entity_id
_entity_poly.type
_entity_poly.pdbx_seq_one_letter_code
_entity_poly.pdbx_strand_id
1 'polypeptide(L)'
;MTLSIPPSIQCQTDAACRLITRVTGDTLRAIHLYGSAVAGGLKPNSDIDLLVTICQPLTETQRATLMQELLALSSPPGASAEKRALEVTVVLYSQLVSLVFSTFPGNAIWRVAKRGHLSGDL
;
A
#
# COMPACT_ATOMS: atom_id res chain seq x y z
N MET A 1 12.34 -15.50 15.98
CA MET A 1 12.24 -15.43 14.52
C MET A 1 12.29 -13.96 14.12
N THR A 2 13.29 -13.54 13.36
CA THR A 2 13.38 -12.17 12.84
C THR A 2 12.53 -12.06 11.58
N LEU A 3 11.51 -11.22 11.61
CA LEU A 3 10.77 -10.85 10.41
C LEU A 3 11.67 -9.94 9.57
N SER A 4 12.37 -10.50 8.57
CA SER A 4 13.19 -9.73 7.63
C SER A 4 12.41 -9.51 6.34
N ILE A 5 12.46 -8.29 5.80
CA ILE A 5 11.91 -7.99 4.48
C ILE A 5 12.71 -8.80 3.44
N PRO A 6 12.04 -9.58 2.56
CA PRO A 6 12.73 -10.32 1.51
C PRO A 6 13.57 -9.39 0.62
N PRO A 7 14.84 -9.72 0.29
CA PRO A 7 15.70 -8.86 -0.53
C PRO A 7 15.10 -8.51 -1.89
N SER A 8 14.31 -9.43 -2.46
CA SER A 8 13.65 -9.26 -3.75
C SER A 8 12.58 -8.16 -3.78
N ILE A 9 12.08 -7.73 -2.63
CA ILE A 9 11.08 -6.64 -2.54
C ILE A 9 11.63 -5.39 -1.85
N GLN A 10 12.81 -5.47 -1.24
CA GLN A 10 13.34 -4.44 -0.35
C GLN A 10 13.44 -3.06 -1.02
N CYS A 11 13.97 -2.98 -2.23
CA CYS A 11 14.08 -1.71 -2.97
C CYS A 11 12.71 -1.10 -3.29
N GLN A 12 11.75 -1.93 -3.72
CA GLN A 12 10.40 -1.46 -4.04
C GLN A 12 9.64 -1.02 -2.78
N THR A 13 9.79 -1.76 -1.68
CA THR A 13 9.21 -1.42 -0.38
C THR A 13 9.81 -0.13 0.18
N ASP A 14 11.13 0.08 0.09
CA ASP A 14 11.76 1.33 0.53
C ASP A 14 11.27 2.53 -0.29
N ALA A 15 11.19 2.38 -1.62
CA ALA A 15 10.64 3.42 -2.50
C ALA A 15 9.19 3.78 -2.15
N ALA A 16 8.34 2.77 -1.90
CA ALA A 16 6.96 2.98 -1.48
C ALA A 16 6.89 3.68 -0.10
N CYS A 17 7.70 3.25 0.87
CA CYS A 17 7.77 3.88 2.19
C CYS A 17 8.19 5.35 2.11
N ARG A 18 9.22 5.68 1.31
CA ARG A 18 9.67 7.07 1.11
C ARG A 18 8.61 7.93 0.45
N LEU A 19 7.94 7.39 -0.57
CA LEU A 19 6.83 8.06 -1.25
C LEU A 19 5.70 8.36 -0.27
N ILE A 20 5.24 7.34 0.46
CA ILE A 20 4.15 7.47 1.43
C ILE A 20 4.51 8.54 2.46
N THR A 21 5.69 8.42 3.08
CA THR A 21 6.21 9.38 4.07
C THR A 21 6.20 10.82 3.55
N ARG A 22 6.69 11.04 2.32
CA ARG A 22 6.72 12.38 1.72
C ARG A 22 5.31 12.95 1.52
N VAL A 23 4.37 12.16 1.02
CA VAL A 23 3.04 12.70 0.66
C VAL A 23 2.14 12.86 1.89
N THR A 24 2.23 11.93 2.84
CA THR A 24 1.45 12.01 4.09
C THR A 24 2.01 13.06 5.05
N GLY A 25 3.32 13.31 5.02
CA GLY A 25 3.97 14.28 5.91
C GLY A 25 3.70 13.96 7.38
N ASP A 26 3.40 14.99 8.16
CA ASP A 26 3.25 14.92 9.62
C ASP A 26 2.03 14.11 10.10
N THR A 27 1.07 13.80 9.20
CA THR A 27 -0.05 12.94 9.55
C THR A 27 0.35 11.46 9.63
N LEU A 28 1.52 11.09 9.10
CA LEU A 28 1.97 9.70 9.13
C LEU A 28 2.26 9.24 10.55
N ARG A 29 1.64 8.13 10.95
CA ARG A 29 1.91 7.49 12.24
C ARG A 29 2.75 6.23 12.11
N ALA A 30 2.43 5.39 11.12
CA ALA A 30 3.13 4.14 10.90
C ALA A 30 2.91 3.58 9.50
N ILE A 31 3.85 2.77 9.04
CA ILE A 31 3.72 1.91 7.85
C ILE A 31 4.08 0.50 8.28
N HIS A 32 3.20 -0.47 8.00
CA HIS A 32 3.44 -1.88 8.30
C HIS A 32 3.43 -2.68 7.01
N LEU A 33 4.49 -3.46 6.79
CA LEU A 33 4.48 -4.54 5.81
C LEU A 33 3.79 -5.75 6.44
N TYR A 34 2.82 -6.34 5.73
CA TYR A 34 2.13 -7.55 6.20
C TYR A 34 1.93 -8.53 5.05
N GLY A 35 1.09 -9.55 5.27
CA GLY A 35 0.71 -10.50 4.25
C GLY A 35 1.82 -11.49 3.90
N SER A 36 1.81 -11.95 2.65
CA SER A 36 2.61 -13.11 2.22
C SER A 36 4.13 -12.89 2.30
N ALA A 37 4.58 -11.64 2.20
CA ALA A 37 5.97 -11.23 2.34
C ALA A 37 6.53 -11.48 3.75
N VAL A 38 5.69 -11.40 4.78
CA VAL A 38 6.07 -11.54 6.19
C VAL A 38 5.69 -12.93 6.72
N ALA A 39 4.59 -13.51 6.24
CA ALA A 39 4.11 -14.84 6.64
C ALA A 39 4.89 -16.01 5.99
N GLY A 40 5.93 -15.74 5.19
CA GLY A 40 6.80 -16.76 4.59
C GLY A 40 6.26 -17.42 3.32
N GLY A 41 5.23 -16.82 2.70
CA GLY A 41 4.51 -17.40 1.55
C GLY A 41 4.60 -16.58 0.26
N LEU A 42 5.68 -15.81 0.08
CA LEU A 42 5.84 -14.91 -1.08
C LEU A 42 5.99 -15.71 -2.37
N LYS A 43 4.94 -15.75 -3.20
CA LYS A 43 4.92 -16.42 -4.51
C LYS A 43 5.37 -15.45 -5.62
N PRO A 44 5.72 -15.92 -6.82
CA PRO A 44 6.12 -15.06 -7.94
C PRO A 44 5.11 -13.95 -8.26
N ASN A 45 3.81 -14.25 -8.19
CA ASN A 45 2.73 -13.31 -8.46
C ASN A 45 2.15 -12.66 -7.19
N SER A 46 2.79 -12.82 -6.03
CA SER A 46 2.37 -12.17 -4.80
C SER A 46 2.61 -10.67 -4.85
N ASP A 47 1.66 -9.95 -4.28
CA ASP A 47 1.70 -8.50 -4.10
C ASP A 47 2.51 -8.13 -2.84
N ILE A 48 2.84 -6.84 -2.71
CA ILE A 48 3.41 -6.25 -1.49
C ILE A 48 2.28 -5.52 -0.76
N ASP A 49 1.94 -6.01 0.43
CA ASP A 49 0.84 -5.49 1.24
C ASP A 49 1.34 -4.48 2.29
N LEU A 50 0.91 -3.22 2.18
CA LEU A 50 1.26 -2.13 3.09
C LEU A 50 0.03 -1.56 3.78
N LEU A 51 0.08 -1.49 5.11
CA LEU A 51 -0.92 -0.81 5.94
C LEU A 51 -0.32 0.50 6.47
N VAL A 52 -0.91 1.62 6.05
CA VAL A 52 -0.50 2.97 6.44
C VAL A 52 -1.49 3.50 7.47
N THR A 53 -0.99 3.87 8.63
CA THR A 53 -1.80 4.51 9.68
C THR A 53 -1.51 6.00 9.71
N ILE A 54 -2.55 6.83 9.64
CA ILE A 54 -2.47 8.29 9.68
C ILE A 54 -3.29 8.87 10.82
N CYS A 55 -2.90 10.04 11.34
CA CYS A 55 -3.57 10.71 12.45
C CYS A 55 -4.77 11.56 12.01
N GLN A 56 -4.69 12.14 10.81
CA GLN A 56 -5.65 13.07 10.23
C GLN A 56 -5.96 12.68 8.77
N PRO A 57 -7.18 12.92 8.26
CA PRO A 57 -7.53 12.59 6.88
C PRO A 57 -6.63 13.30 5.87
N LEU A 58 -6.29 12.61 4.78
CA LEU A 58 -5.55 13.21 3.68
C LEU A 58 -6.42 14.20 2.91
N THR A 59 -5.80 15.22 2.33
CA THR A 59 -6.45 16.08 1.33
C THR A 59 -6.69 15.31 0.03
N GLU A 60 -7.60 15.80 -0.82
CA GLU A 60 -7.83 15.21 -2.15
C GLU A 60 -6.54 15.23 -2.99
N THR A 61 -5.76 16.30 -2.91
CA THR A 61 -4.47 16.41 -3.60
C THR A 61 -3.50 15.33 -3.11
N GLN A 62 -3.36 15.13 -1.80
CA GLN A 62 -2.51 14.07 -1.24
C GLN A 62 -2.98 12.67 -1.69
N ARG A 63 -4.30 12.41 -1.70
CA ARG A 63 -4.86 11.15 -2.19
C ARG A 63 -4.53 10.92 -3.66
N ALA A 64 -4.76 11.92 -4.51
CA ALA A 64 -4.49 11.84 -5.94
C ALA A 64 -2.99 11.61 -6.21
N THR A 65 -2.11 12.34 -5.52
CA THR A 65 -0.66 12.16 -5.62
C THR A 65 -0.23 10.77 -5.18
N LEU A 66 -0.70 10.28 -4.03
CA LEU A 66 -0.41 8.90 -3.58
C LEU A 66 -0.85 7.87 -4.61
N MET A 67 -2.07 7.99 -5.12
CA MET A 67 -2.59 7.04 -6.10
C MET A 67 -1.75 7.01 -7.38
N GLN A 68 -1.45 8.17 -7.96
CA GLN A 68 -0.67 8.25 -9.20
C GLN A 68 0.76 7.75 -9.01
N GLU A 69 1.44 8.19 -7.97
CA GLU A 69 2.83 7.83 -7.73
C GLU A 69 2.98 6.35 -7.30
N LEU A 70 2.05 5.81 -6.50
CA LEU A 70 2.06 4.38 -6.15
C LEU A 70 1.78 3.50 -7.37
N LEU A 71 0.89 3.94 -8.28
CA LEU A 71 0.66 3.22 -9.53
C LEU A 71 1.94 3.15 -10.38
N ALA A 72 2.75 4.21 -10.41
CA ALA A 72 4.03 4.22 -11.12
C ALA A 72 5.11 3.32 -10.47
N LEU A 73 5.03 3.13 -9.15
CA LEU A 73 5.89 2.20 -8.42
C LEU A 73 5.40 0.75 -8.47
N SER A 74 4.14 0.51 -8.84
CA SER A 74 3.54 -0.81 -8.95
C SER A 74 3.69 -1.41 -10.36
N SER A 75 3.60 -2.73 -10.47
CA SER A 75 3.42 -3.40 -11.77
C SER A 75 2.38 -4.51 -11.65
N PRO A 76 1.58 -4.78 -12.71
CA PRO A 76 0.65 -5.89 -12.70
C PRO A 76 1.38 -7.22 -12.42
N PRO A 77 0.74 -8.18 -11.71
CA PRO A 77 1.34 -9.48 -11.45
C PRO A 77 1.75 -10.16 -12.77
N GLY A 78 3.00 -10.62 -12.84
CA GLY A 78 3.55 -11.26 -14.04
C GLY A 78 4.03 -10.30 -15.14
N ALA A 79 3.85 -8.99 -15.01
CA ALA A 79 4.30 -8.02 -16.01
C ALA A 79 5.78 -7.61 -15.87
N SER A 80 6.38 -7.84 -14.70
CA SER A 80 7.79 -7.55 -14.44
C SER A 80 8.37 -8.58 -13.47
N ALA A 81 9.64 -8.96 -13.69
CA ALA A 81 10.39 -9.79 -12.76
C ALA A 81 10.92 -9.01 -11.54
N GLU A 82 11.03 -7.68 -11.67
CA GLU A 82 11.66 -6.81 -10.66
C GLU A 82 10.63 -5.97 -9.89
N LYS A 83 9.47 -5.70 -10.48
CA LYS A 83 8.38 -4.93 -9.85
C LYS A 83 7.15 -5.79 -9.62
N ARG A 84 6.62 -5.73 -8.40
CA ARG A 84 5.39 -6.41 -8.00
C ARG A 84 4.22 -5.44 -7.94
N ALA A 85 3.02 -5.99 -7.83
CA ALA A 85 1.87 -5.17 -7.51
C ALA A 85 1.97 -4.67 -6.07
N LEU A 86 1.59 -3.41 -5.86
CA LEU A 86 1.50 -2.81 -4.54
C LEU A 86 0.04 -2.76 -4.12
N GLU A 87 -0.24 -3.25 -2.92
CA GLU A 87 -1.52 -3.06 -2.24
C GLU A 87 -1.29 -2.15 -1.04
N VAL A 88 -1.83 -0.93 -1.09
CA VAL A 88 -1.67 0.04 0.00
C VAL A 88 -3.04 0.37 0.57
N THR A 89 -3.21 0.09 1.85
CA THR A 89 -4.41 0.43 2.62
C THR A 89 -4.08 1.53 3.62
N VAL A 90 -4.81 2.65 3.55
CA VAL A 90 -4.63 3.78 4.47
C VAL A 90 -5.78 3.82 5.47
N VAL A 91 -5.48 3.91 6.77
CA VAL A 91 -6.45 3.92 7.86
C VAL A 91 -6.18 5.05 8.84
N LEU A 92 -7.24 5.65 9.40
CA LEU A 92 -7.13 6.64 10.47
C LEU A 92 -6.91 5.96 11.82
N TYR A 93 -5.91 6.43 12.57
CA TYR A 93 -5.60 5.90 13.90
C TYR A 93 -6.80 5.95 14.85
N SER A 94 -7.59 7.03 14.79
CA SER A 94 -8.81 7.20 15.60
C SER A 94 -9.86 6.11 15.35
N GLN A 95 -9.89 5.52 14.16
CA GLN A 95 -10.81 4.42 13.81
C GLN A 95 -10.34 3.08 14.36
N LEU A 96 -9.01 2.88 14.51
CA LEU A 96 -8.46 1.66 15.08
C LEU A 96 -8.61 1.60 16.60
N VAL A 97 -8.35 2.72 17.30
CA VAL A 97 -8.39 2.76 18.77
C VAL A 97 -9.79 2.85 19.35
N SER A 98 -10.76 3.33 18.56
CA SER A 98 -12.15 3.43 19.03
C SER A 98 -12.95 2.13 18.84
N LEU A 99 -12.38 1.14 18.14
CA LEU A 99 -12.93 -0.21 17.90
C LEU A 99 -14.46 -0.24 17.70
N VAL A 100 -14.97 0.74 16.95
CA VAL A 100 -16.36 0.76 16.54
C VAL A 100 -16.43 -0.04 15.24
N PHE A 101 -17.19 -1.14 15.24
CA PHE A 101 -17.63 -1.78 14.00
C PHE A 101 -18.65 -0.85 13.31
N SER A 102 -18.15 0.27 12.79
CA SER A 102 -18.94 1.19 11.98
C SER A 102 -18.82 0.80 10.52
N THR A 103 -19.95 0.84 9.82
CA THR A 103 -19.96 0.96 8.37
C THR A 103 -19.10 2.17 7.99
N PHE A 104 -17.96 1.91 7.35
CA PHE A 104 -16.99 2.94 6.99
C PHE A 104 -17.62 3.92 5.99
N PRO A 105 -17.77 5.21 6.32
CA PRO A 105 -18.04 6.20 5.29
C PRO A 105 -16.82 6.21 4.34
N GLY A 106 -17.05 6.31 3.02
CA GLY A 106 -16.07 6.03 1.94
C GLY A 106 -14.78 6.85 1.92
N ASN A 107 -14.55 7.67 2.94
CA ASN A 107 -13.37 8.50 3.21
C ASN A 107 -12.47 7.94 4.33
N ALA A 108 -12.87 6.88 5.03
CA ALA A 108 -12.13 6.33 6.18
C ALA A 108 -11.06 5.29 5.81
N ILE A 109 -11.21 4.59 4.68
CA ILE A 109 -10.27 3.60 4.16
C ILE A 109 -10.08 3.86 2.68
N TRP A 110 -8.84 4.09 2.27
CA TRP A 110 -8.46 4.17 0.86
C TRP A 110 -7.54 3.02 0.51
N ARG A 111 -7.88 2.29 -0.56
CA ARG A 111 -7.08 1.20 -1.11
C ARG A 111 -6.61 1.60 -2.50
N VAL A 112 -5.30 1.67 -2.69
CA VAL A 112 -4.74 1.77 -4.05
C VAL A 112 -4.75 0.35 -4.62
N ALA A 113 -5.69 0.10 -5.53
CA ALA A 113 -5.82 -1.18 -6.23
C ALA A 113 -5.04 -1.16 -7.56
N LYS A 114 -4.59 -2.35 -7.95
CA LYS A 114 -3.73 -2.64 -9.11
C LYS A 114 -4.24 -1.98 -10.40
N ARG A 115 -3.31 -1.57 -11.27
CA ARG A 115 -3.66 -1.34 -12.68
C ARG A 115 -4.07 -2.69 -13.28
N GLY A 116 -5.37 -2.87 -13.52
CA GLY A 116 -5.88 -4.06 -14.19
C GLY A 116 -5.31 -4.16 -15.61
N HIS A 117 -5.03 -5.38 -16.05
CA HIS A 117 -4.79 -5.64 -17.47
C HIS A 117 -6.13 -5.43 -18.18
N LEU A 118 -6.31 -4.30 -18.86
CA LEU A 118 -7.32 -4.23 -19.92
C LEU A 118 -6.75 -5.06 -21.06
N SER A 119 -7.08 -6.35 -21.08
CA SER A 119 -7.00 -7.14 -22.31
C SER A 119 -7.97 -6.46 -23.27
N GLY A 120 -7.43 -5.77 -24.28
CA GLY A 120 -8.21 -5.34 -25.41
C GLY A 120 -8.54 -6.58 -26.21
N ASP A 121 -9.82 -6.95 -26.22
CA ASP A 121 -10.37 -7.83 -27.23
C ASP A 121 -11.08 -6.97 -28.27
N LEU A 122 -10.65 -7.15 -29.52
CA LEU A 122 -11.31 -6.74 -30.77
C LEU A 122 -12.70 -7.38 -30.89
#